data_AF-A0A955T9C7-F1
#
_entry.id   AF-A0A955T9C7-F1
#
_cell.length_a   1.000
_cell.length_b   1.000
_cell.length_c   1.000
_cell.angle_alpha   90.00
_cell.angle_beta   90.00
_cell.angle_gamma   90.00
#
_symmetry.space_group_name_H-M   'P 1'
#
loop_
_entity.id
_entity.type
_entity.pdbx_description
1 polymer ?
#
loop_
_entity_poly.entity_id
_entity_poly.type
_entity_poly.pdbx_seq_one_letter_code
_entity_poly.pdbx_strand_id
1 'polypeptide(L)'
;PQAGVDIAEVKRLYGDRVCLMGNVNCGVLDTGTEEEIVASARYALQSGMPGGGYVFCTSNCNYTGMTLGSYAKMLEVWRSEGNYPIEGSTNNGHEIS
;
A
#
# COMPACT_ATOMS: atom_id res chain seq x y z
N PRO A 1 -9.47 -4.58 5.95
CA PRO A 1 -10.08 -5.06 4.69
C PRO A 1 -11.42 -5.72 4.99
N GLN A 2 -12.48 -5.43 4.23
CA GLN A 2 -13.84 -5.92 4.53
C GLN A 2 -13.95 -7.46 4.51
N ALA A 3 -13.07 -8.15 3.79
CA ALA A 3 -13.05 -9.62 3.69
C ALA A 3 -12.10 -10.33 4.68
N GLY A 4 -11.44 -9.60 5.59
CA GLY A 4 -10.53 -10.19 6.58
C GLY A 4 -9.21 -10.75 6.02
N VAL A 5 -8.92 -10.51 4.73
CA VAL A 5 -7.69 -10.98 4.08
C VAL A 5 -6.54 -10.03 4.41
N ASP A 6 -5.55 -10.52 5.17
CA ASP A 6 -4.29 -9.82 5.43
C ASP A 6 -3.35 -9.96 4.22
N ILE A 7 -2.98 -8.83 3.62
CA ILE A 7 -2.09 -8.81 2.46
C ILE A 7 -0.66 -9.26 2.82
N ALA A 8 -0.21 -9.05 4.06
CA ALA A 8 1.10 -9.51 4.52
C ALA A 8 1.16 -11.04 4.53
N GLU A 9 0.09 -11.70 5.00
CA GLU A 9 0.00 -13.15 5.03
C GLU A 9 -0.07 -13.76 3.61
N VAL A 10 -0.86 -13.14 2.72
CA VAL A 10 -0.92 -13.59 1.32
C VAL A 10 0.43 -13.42 0.62
N LYS A 11 1.12 -12.29 0.86
CA LYS A 11 2.47 -12.03 0.32
C LYS A 11 3.47 -13.06 0.82
N ARG A 12 3.41 -13.43 2.09
CA ARG A 12 4.27 -14.46 2.69
C ARG A 12 4.04 -15.85 2.05
N LEU A 13 2.79 -16.21 1.76
CA LEU A 13 2.44 -17.54 1.26
C LEU A 13 2.61 -17.71 -0.25
N TYR A 14 2.38 -16.65 -1.03
CA TYR A 14 2.28 -16.74 -2.49
C TYR A 14 2.96 -15.61 -3.26
N GLY A 15 3.59 -14.66 -2.57
CA GLY A 15 4.10 -13.42 -3.18
C GLY A 15 5.23 -13.57 -4.19
N ASP A 16 5.84 -14.76 -4.27
CA ASP A 16 6.85 -15.18 -5.23
C ASP A 16 6.26 -15.87 -6.47
N ARG A 17 4.98 -16.26 -6.40
CA ARG A 17 4.27 -17.01 -7.47
C ARG A 17 3.23 -16.17 -8.19
N VAL A 18 2.73 -15.11 -7.56
CA VAL A 18 1.68 -14.24 -8.12
C VAL A 18 1.98 -12.77 -7.87
N CYS A 19 1.43 -11.92 -8.73
CA CYS A 19 1.33 -10.49 -8.47
C CYS A 19 0.11 -10.22 -7.56
N LEU A 20 0.29 -9.38 -6.53
CA LEU A 20 -0.80 -8.97 -5.65
C LEU A 20 -1.31 -7.57 -6.03
N MET A 21 -2.62 -7.35 -5.94
CA MET A 21 -3.24 -6.03 -6.11
C MET A 21 -4.19 -5.77 -4.94
N GLY A 22 -4.18 -4.57 -4.36
CA GLY A 22 -4.99 -4.23 -3.17
C GLY A 22 -4.19 -3.34 -2.22
N ASN A 23 -4.48 -3.20 -0.91
CA ASN A 23 -5.63 -3.63 -0.12
C ASN A 23 -6.14 -2.43 0.72
N VAL A 24 -6.12 -1.22 0.14
CA VAL A 24 -6.60 -0.03 0.85
C VAL A 24 -8.07 -0.25 1.20
N ASN A 25 -8.42 -0.01 2.47
CA ASN A 25 -9.75 -0.30 2.98
C ASN A 25 -10.76 0.72 2.45
N CYS A 26 -11.70 0.26 1.61
CA CYS A 26 -12.68 1.15 0.98
C CYS A 26 -13.61 1.83 2.00
N GLY A 27 -13.92 1.15 3.12
CA GLY A 27 -14.71 1.77 4.20
C GLY A 27 -14.00 2.94 4.86
N VAL A 28 -12.66 2.88 4.94
CA VAL A 28 -11.85 3.99 5.50
C VAL A 28 -11.81 5.18 4.52
N LEU A 29 -11.81 4.92 3.21
CA LEU A 29 -11.88 6.00 2.22
C LEU A 29 -13.24 6.71 2.20
N ASP A 30 -14.31 6.01 2.58
CA ASP A 30 -15.68 6.52 2.57
C ASP A 30 -16.03 7.28 3.85
N THR A 31 -15.72 6.72 5.02
CA THR A 31 -16.17 7.27 6.32
C THR A 31 -15.04 7.54 7.33
N GLY A 32 -13.79 7.23 6.97
CA GLY A 32 -12.65 7.39 7.87
C GLY A 32 -12.06 8.80 7.88
N THR A 33 -11.18 9.06 8.84
CA THR A 33 -10.41 10.31 8.90
C THR A 33 -9.22 10.29 7.94
N GLU A 34 -8.61 11.46 7.69
CA GLU A 34 -7.41 11.54 6.85
C GLU A 34 -6.27 10.66 7.41
N GLU A 35 -6.11 10.61 8.73
CA GLU A 35 -5.08 9.79 9.39
C GLU A 35 -5.32 8.30 9.16
N GLU A 36 -6.58 7.85 9.21
CA GLU A 36 -6.95 6.46 8.94
C GLU A 36 -6.70 6.09 7.48
N ILE A 37 -7.00 7.02 6.55
CA ILE A 37 -6.71 6.85 5.12
C ILE A 37 -5.21 6.70 4.89
N VAL A 38 -4.40 7.59 5.48
CA VAL A 38 -2.93 7.53 5.39
C VAL A 38 -2.40 6.24 5.99
N ALA A 39 -2.88 5.83 7.16
CA ALA A 39 -2.49 4.59 7.81
C ALA A 39 -2.83 3.36 6.96
N SER A 40 -4.03 3.32 6.37
CA SER A 40 -4.45 2.23 5.49
C SER A 40 -3.62 2.17 4.21
N ALA A 41 -3.30 3.32 3.60
CA ALA A 41 -2.46 3.38 2.41
C ALA A 41 -1.03 2.91 2.72
N ARG A 42 -0.42 3.45 3.78
CA ARG A 42 0.93 3.10 4.21
C ARG A 42 1.07 1.62 4.55
N TYR A 43 0.10 1.04 5.27
CA TYR A 43 0.11 -0.38 5.59
C TYR A 43 0.07 -1.27 4.34
N ALA A 44 -0.72 -0.89 3.34
CA ALA A 44 -0.80 -1.62 2.07
C ALA A 44 0.56 -1.59 1.33
N LEU A 45 1.22 -0.44 1.29
CA LEU A 45 2.56 -0.30 0.70
C LEU A 45 3.61 -1.13 1.45
N GLN A 46 3.70 -0.96 2.77
CA GLN A 46 4.69 -1.65 3.61
C GLN A 46 4.55 -3.18 3.55
N SER A 47 3.32 -3.68 3.44
CA SER A 47 3.05 -5.12 3.42
C SER A 47 3.11 -5.72 2.01
N GLY A 48 2.72 -4.95 0.98
CA GLY A 48 2.62 -5.43 -0.39
C GLY A 48 3.90 -5.28 -1.21
N MET A 49 4.63 -4.17 -1.04
CA MET A 49 5.79 -3.83 -1.88
C MET A 49 7.03 -4.71 -1.69
N PRO A 50 7.42 -5.16 -0.48
CA PRO A 50 8.66 -5.92 -0.32
C PRO A 50 8.74 -7.12 -1.29
N GLY A 51 9.85 -7.23 -2.02
CA GLY A 51 10.07 -8.29 -3.00
C GLY A 51 9.43 -8.07 -4.39
N GLY A 52 8.84 -6.90 -4.66
CA GLY A 52 8.24 -6.61 -5.98
C GLY A 52 6.91 -7.32 -6.22
N GLY A 53 6.33 -7.21 -7.41
CA GLY A 53 5.10 -7.94 -7.76
C GLY A 53 3.85 -7.49 -6.98
N TYR A 54 3.74 -6.19 -6.71
CA TYR A 54 2.59 -5.60 -6.05
C TYR A 54 2.11 -4.33 -6.76
N VAL A 55 0.79 -4.25 -6.98
CA VAL A 55 0.09 -3.10 -7.56
C VAL A 55 -0.78 -2.47 -6.47
N PHE A 56 -0.52 -1.19 -6.19
CA PHE A 56 -1.29 -0.43 -5.22
C PHE A 56 -2.68 -0.08 -5.78
N CYS A 57 -3.73 -0.58 -5.14
CA CYS A 57 -5.12 -0.20 -5.44
C CYS A 57 -6.03 -0.42 -4.23
N THR A 58 -7.30 0.00 -4.37
CA THR A 58 -8.35 -0.26 -3.38
C THR A 58 -8.74 -1.74 -3.36
N SER A 59 -9.35 -2.18 -2.25
CA SER A 59 -9.82 -3.57 -2.05
C SER A 59 -11.15 -3.90 -2.73
N ASN A 60 -11.91 -2.90 -3.19
CA ASN A 60 -13.20 -3.00 -3.91
C ASN A 60 -13.34 -1.83 -4.93
N CYS A 61 -14.42 -1.84 -5.72
CA CYS A 61 -14.80 -0.73 -6.61
C CYS A 61 -15.13 0.54 -5.81
N ASN A 62 -14.65 1.70 -6.29
CA ASN A 62 -14.98 3.01 -5.74
C ASN A 62 -16.44 3.38 -6.10
N TYR A 63 -17.24 3.80 -5.11
CA TYR A 63 -18.66 4.13 -5.29
C TYR A 63 -18.90 5.64 -5.45
N THR A 64 -20.04 6.00 -6.05
CA THR A 64 -20.61 7.36 -6.09
C THR A 64 -20.96 7.82 -4.67
N GLY A 65 -19.98 8.38 -3.95
CA GLY A 65 -20.09 8.81 -2.55
C GLY A 65 -18.72 9.09 -1.92
N MET A 66 -17.67 8.43 -2.42
CA MET A 66 -16.31 8.62 -1.95
C MET A 66 -15.82 10.04 -2.28
N THR A 67 -15.38 10.78 -1.25
CA THR A 67 -14.92 12.16 -1.48
C THR A 67 -13.65 12.15 -2.34
N LEU A 68 -13.58 13.08 -3.30
CA LEU A 68 -12.38 13.24 -4.14
C LEU A 68 -11.13 13.51 -3.29
N GLY A 69 -11.32 14.16 -2.12
CA GLY A 69 -10.27 14.44 -1.14
C GLY A 69 -9.67 13.17 -0.53
N SER A 70 -10.51 12.22 -0.10
CA SER A 70 -10.05 10.93 0.42
C SER A 70 -9.18 10.18 -0.60
N TYR A 71 -9.61 10.16 -1.86
CA TYR A 71 -8.86 9.51 -2.93
C TYR A 71 -7.54 10.23 -3.25
N ALA A 72 -7.57 11.57 -3.31
CA ALA A 72 -6.38 12.38 -3.53
C ALA A 72 -5.35 12.15 -2.42
N LYS A 73 -5.78 12.06 -1.15
CA LYS A 73 -4.91 11.77 0.00
C LYS A 73 -4.24 10.40 -0.12
N MET A 74 -4.99 9.37 -0.52
CA MET A 74 -4.43 8.04 -0.80
C MET A 74 -3.34 8.10 -1.89
N LEU A 75 -3.59 8.86 -2.96
CA LEU A 75 -2.62 9.04 -4.05
C LEU A 75 -1.38 9.83 -3.62
N GLU A 76 -1.52 10.81 -2.73
CA GLU A 76 -0.37 11.53 -2.15
C GLU A 76 0.58 10.57 -1.44
N VAL A 77 0.07 9.69 -0.58
CA VAL A 77 0.87 8.68 0.13
C VAL A 77 1.54 7.73 -0.85
N TRP A 78 0.81 7.25 -1.85
CA TRP A 78 1.38 6.37 -2.88
C TRP A 78 2.50 7.04 -3.66
N ARG A 79 2.35 8.32 -4.03
CA ARG A 79 3.40 9.06 -4.75
C ARG A 79 4.66 9.24 -3.91
N SER A 80 4.52 9.47 -2.60
CA SER A 80 5.66 9.68 -1.71
C SER A 80 6.35 8.38 -1.29
N GLU A 81 5.59 7.33 -1.01
CA GLU A 81 6.09 6.11 -0.36
C GLU A 81 6.07 4.86 -1.27
N GLY A 82 5.30 4.89 -2.36
CA GLY A 82 5.09 3.76 -3.26
C GLY A 82 6.18 3.50 -4.29
N ASN A 83 7.39 4.02 -4.05
CA ASN A 83 8.52 3.91 -4.97
C ASN A 83 9.38 2.70 -4.60
N TYR A 84 9.56 1.78 -5.55
CA TYR A 84 10.53 0.72 -5.38
C TYR A 84 11.96 1.31 -5.34
N PRO A 85 12.85 0.76 -4.51
CA PRO A 85 14.25 1.12 -4.57
C PRO A 85 14.77 0.91 -5.99
N ILE A 86 15.47 1.91 -6.52
CA ILE A 86 16.22 1.74 -7.76
C ILE A 86 17.36 0.77 -7.43
N GLU A 87 17.47 -0.34 -8.16
CA GLU A 87 18.57 -1.31 -7.98
C GLU A 87 19.91 -0.56 -8.00
N GLY A 88 20.65 -0.59 -6.89
CA GLY A 88 21.93 0.10 -6.72
C GLY A 88 22.00 1.11 -5.56
N SER A 89 20.91 1.48 -4.89
CA SER A 89 20.96 2.32 -3.69
C SER A 89 21.19 1.49 -2.41
N THR A 90 22.35 0.83 -2.29
CA THR A 90 22.81 0.35 -0.97
C THR A 90 23.41 1.52 -0.21
N ASN A 91 22.81 1.84 0.93
CA ASN A 91 23.41 2.71 1.95
C ASN A 91 24.70 2.03 2.44
N ASN A 92 25.84 2.38 1.84
CA ASN A 92 27.15 1.98 2.34
C ASN A 92 27.50 2.82 3.57
N GLY A 93 26.82 2.56 4.69
CA GLY A 93 27.37 2.82 6.01
C GLY A 93 28.39 1.73 6.30
N HIS A 94 29.61 1.88 5.78
CA HIS A 94 30.75 1.10 6.24
C HIS A 94 31.63 2.01 7.07
N GLU A 95 31.85 1.60 8.32
CA GLU A 95 32.71 2.23 9.31
C GLU A 95 34.07 2.58 8.72
N ILE A 96 34.49 3.83 8.93
CA ILE A 96 35.89 4.22 8.88
C ILE A 96 36.54 3.82 10.20
N SER A 97 37.32 2.74 10.17
CA SER A 97 38.37 2.44 11.15
C SER A 97 39.60 3.32 10.90
#